data_AF-K1PIW7-F1
#
_entry.id   AF-K1PIW7-F1
#
_cell.length_a   1.000
_cell.length_b   1.000
_cell.length_c   1.000
_cell.angle_alpha   90.00
_cell.angle_beta   90.00
_cell.angle_gamma   90.00
#
_symmetry.space_group_name_H-M   'P 1'
#
loop_
_entity.id
_entity.type
_entity.pdbx_description
1 polymer ?
#
loop_
_entity_poly.entity_id
_entity_poly.type
_entity_poly.pdbx_seq_one_letter_code
_entity_poly.pdbx_strand_id
1 'polypeptide(L)'
;MAKRGDYVYDELLCFLGNPFFQVPVLTFMEAKCLIFDPSIEDSDEYKKVHKEYKAVIQKLLDAFMKDTGISHDQIITALNDMNKKQDIKEMFQVNICILQ
;
A
#
# COMPACT_ATOMS: atom_id res chain seq x y z
N MET A 1 -24.79 14.91 -0.43
CA MET A 1 -23.57 15.62 0.02
C MET A 1 -22.63 14.55 0.57
N ALA A 2 -21.56 14.21 -0.17
CA ALA A 2 -20.63 13.17 0.27
C ALA A 2 -20.02 13.57 1.61
N LYS A 3 -19.95 12.63 2.57
CA LYS A 3 -19.33 12.93 3.86
C LYS A 3 -17.84 13.14 3.63
N ARG A 4 -17.22 14.05 4.36
CA ARG A 4 -15.80 14.42 4.20
C ARG A 4 -14.83 13.22 4.36
N GLY A 5 -15.26 12.14 5.02
CA GLY A 5 -14.52 10.88 5.11
C GLY A 5 -14.55 10.04 3.82
N ASP A 6 -15.63 10.15 3.03
CA ASP A 6 -15.75 9.45 1.73
C ASP A 6 -14.75 10.03 0.72
N TYR A 7 -14.47 11.33 0.77
CA TYR A 7 -13.49 11.98 -0.10
C TYR A 7 -12.04 11.54 0.17
N VAL A 8 -11.64 11.48 1.45
CA VAL A 8 -10.28 11.00 1.83
C VAL A 8 -10.07 9.56 1.37
N TYR A 9 -11.12 8.76 1.44
CA TYR A 9 -11.11 7.39 0.94
C TYR A 9 -10.93 7.32 -0.58
N ASP A 10 -11.74 8.05 -1.35
CA ASP A 10 -11.64 8.05 -2.82
C ASP A 10 -10.27 8.54 -3.29
N GLU A 11 -9.70 9.56 -2.65
CA GLU A 11 -8.33 10.00 -2.93
C GLU A 11 -7.28 8.96 -2.59
N LEU A 12 -7.40 8.29 -1.44
CA LEU A 12 -6.47 7.23 -1.04
C LEU A 12 -6.55 6.05 -2.02
N LEU A 13 -7.75 5.65 -2.45
CA LEU A 13 -7.89 4.60 -3.47
C LEU A 13 -7.26 5.00 -4.79
N CYS A 14 -7.51 6.23 -5.25
CA CYS A 14 -6.91 6.77 -6.46
C CYS A 14 -5.38 6.76 -6.37
N PHE A 15 -4.83 7.15 -5.22
CA PHE A 15 -3.39 7.10 -4.96
C PHE A 15 -2.83 5.67 -4.99
N LEU A 16 -3.49 4.72 -4.31
CA LEU A 16 -3.07 3.32 -4.29
C LEU A 16 -3.09 2.69 -5.69
N GLY A 17 -4.01 3.08 -6.57
CA GLY A 17 -4.05 2.64 -7.97
C GLY A 17 -3.06 3.36 -8.89
N ASN A 18 -2.41 4.43 -8.43
CA ASN A 18 -1.56 5.27 -9.27
C ASN A 18 -0.19 4.60 -9.52
N PRO A 19 0.36 4.66 -10.75
CA PRO A 19 1.74 4.23 -11.04
C PRO A 19 2.80 4.80 -10.09
N PHE A 20 2.63 6.01 -9.57
CA PHE A 20 3.52 6.61 -8.57
C PHE A 20 3.62 5.77 -7.28
N PHE A 21 2.55 5.10 -6.89
CA PHE A 21 2.56 4.15 -5.75
C PHE A 21 2.91 2.73 -6.22
N GLN A 22 2.27 2.27 -7.29
CA GLN A 22 2.39 0.88 -7.76
C GLN A 22 3.81 0.53 -8.23
N VAL A 23 4.48 1.40 -9.00
CA VAL A 23 5.79 1.08 -9.58
C VAL A 23 6.86 0.89 -8.51
N PRO A 24 7.04 1.79 -7.51
CA PRO A 24 8.03 1.58 -6.46
C PRO A 24 7.75 0.35 -5.59
N VAL A 25 6.47 0.03 -5.34
CA VAL A 25 6.06 -1.16 -4.58
C VAL A 25 6.38 -2.44 -5.36
N LEU A 26 5.98 -2.52 -6.63
CA LEU A 26 6.25 -3.68 -7.48
C LEU A 26 7.75 -3.88 -7.69
N THR A 27 8.49 -2.80 -7.97
CA THR A 27 9.95 -2.85 -8.14
C THR A 27 10.64 -3.36 -6.88
N PHE A 28 10.18 -2.94 -5.69
CA PHE A 28 10.71 -3.45 -4.43
C PHE A 28 10.41 -4.94 -4.26
N MET A 29 9.19 -5.37 -4.57
CA MET A 29 8.80 -6.77 -4.48
C MET A 29 9.63 -7.63 -5.42
N GLU A 30 9.77 -7.25 -6.69
CA GLU A 30 10.60 -7.96 -7.67
C GLU A 30 12.06 -8.08 -7.23
N ALA A 31 12.63 -7.02 -6.64
CA ALA A 31 14.01 -7.02 -6.18
C ALA A 31 14.25 -7.90 -4.94
N LYS A 32 13.21 -8.18 -4.14
CA LYS A 32 13.34 -8.85 -2.84
C LYS A 32 12.61 -10.18 -2.75
N CYS A 33 11.78 -10.56 -3.74
CA CYS A 33 10.93 -11.74 -3.66
C CYS A 33 11.71 -13.06 -3.61
N LEU A 34 12.91 -13.12 -4.22
CA LEU A 34 13.68 -14.36 -4.38
C LEU A 34 14.12 -15.01 -3.06
N ILE A 35 14.21 -14.24 -1.97
CA ILE A 35 14.64 -14.78 -0.67
C ILE A 35 13.49 -15.49 0.06
N PHE A 36 12.24 -15.28 -0.35
CA PHE A 36 11.08 -15.80 0.37
C PHE A 36 10.78 -17.25 0.00
N ASP A 37 11.08 -18.15 0.92
CA ASP A 37 10.73 -19.56 0.92
C ASP A 37 9.58 -19.86 1.90
N PRO A 38 8.49 -20.53 1.46
CA PRO A 38 7.34 -20.86 2.31
C PRO A 38 7.64 -21.87 3.44
N SER A 39 8.77 -22.57 3.40
CA SER A 39 9.20 -23.49 4.45
C SER A 39 9.90 -22.80 5.63
N ILE A 40 10.24 -21.51 5.50
CA ILE A 40 10.93 -20.74 6.53
C ILE A 40 9.92 -19.88 7.30
N GLU A 41 9.65 -20.24 8.55
CA GLU A 41 8.69 -19.52 9.40
C GLU A 41 9.28 -18.26 10.06
N ASP A 42 10.53 -18.31 10.52
CA ASP A 42 11.21 -17.17 11.14
C ASP A 42 12.58 -16.94 10.51
N SER A 43 12.77 -15.75 9.93
CA SER A 43 14.01 -15.33 9.31
C SER A 43 14.30 -13.86 9.61
N ASP A 44 15.51 -13.59 10.09
CA ASP A 44 15.98 -12.22 10.32
C ASP A 44 16.11 -11.43 9.02
N GLU A 45 16.33 -12.12 7.89
CA GLU A 45 16.35 -11.51 6.57
C GLU A 45 14.94 -11.06 6.15
N TYR A 46 13.90 -11.83 6.47
CA TYR A 46 12.51 -11.43 6.22
C TYR A 46 12.13 -10.24 7.08
N LYS A 47 12.51 -10.23 8.36
CA LYS A 47 12.31 -9.08 9.26
C LYS A 47 12.99 -7.83 8.71
N LYS A 48 14.21 -7.97 8.17
CA LYS A 48 14.94 -6.88 7.54
C LYS A 48 14.23 -6.36 6.29
N VAL A 49 13.83 -7.24 5.37
CA VAL A 49 13.09 -6.85 4.15
C VAL A 49 11.75 -6.20 4.49
N HIS A 50 11.03 -6.70 5.49
CA HIS A 50 9.79 -6.07 5.96
C HIS A 50 10.02 -4.66 6.52
N LYS A 51 11.14 -4.42 7.23
CA LYS A 51 11.51 -3.07 7.70
C LYS A 51 11.83 -2.14 6.52
N GLU A 52 12.53 -2.64 5.51
CA GLU A 52 12.80 -1.90 4.27
C GLU A 52 11.50 -1.58 3.51
N TYR A 53 10.59 -2.55 3.40
CA TYR A 53 9.26 -2.37 2.77
C TYR A 53 8.45 -1.29 3.48
N LYS A 54 8.38 -1.33 4.82
CA LYS A 54 7.73 -0.27 5.62
C LYS A 54 8.30 1.11 5.33
N ALA A 55 9.61 1.23 5.16
CA ALA A 55 10.24 2.50 4.82
C ALA A 55 9.87 2.99 3.41
N VAL A 56 9.67 2.09 2.44
CA VAL A 56 9.16 2.44 1.10
C VAL A 56 7.73 2.97 1.21
N ILE A 57 6.84 2.22 1.86
CA ILE A 57 5.43 2.63 2.03
C ILE A 57 5.32 3.96 2.78
N GLN A 58 6.09 4.15 3.86
CA GLN A 58 6.09 5.39 4.61
C GLN A 58 6.45 6.59 3.73
N LYS A 59 7.51 6.49 2.92
CA LYS A 59 7.90 7.58 2.00
C LYS A 59 6.82 7.92 0.99
N LEU A 60 6.13 6.92 0.46
CA LEU A 60 5.02 7.11 -0.49
C LEU A 60 3.83 7.80 0.18
N LEU A 61 3.47 7.38 1.39
CA LEU A 61 2.41 8.02 2.17
C LEU A 61 2.77 9.44 2.60
N ASP A 62 4.03 9.70 2.97
CA ASP A 62 4.50 11.04 3.31
C ASP A 62 4.39 12.00 2.12
N ALA A 63 4.72 11.52 0.92
CA ALA A 63 4.54 12.29 -0.32
C ALA A 63 3.04 12.55 -0.59
N PHE A 64 2.20 11.53 -0.47
CA PHE A 64 0.75 11.66 -0.62
C PHE A 64 0.14 12.68 0.36
N MET A 65 0.51 12.62 1.64
CA MET A 65 0.04 13.57 2.66
C MET A 65 0.49 14.99 2.34
N LYS A 66 1.72 15.16 1.83
CA LYS A 66 2.24 16.48 1.45
C LYS A 66 1.50 17.08 0.26
N ASP A 67 1.16 16.26 -0.73
CA ASP A 67 0.54 16.73 -1.98
C ASP A 67 -0.97 16.99 -1.82
N THR A 68 -1.66 16.19 -1.00
CA THR A 68 -3.11 16.31 -0.75
C THR A 68 -3.46 17.19 0.45
N GLY A 69 -2.51 17.39 1.37
CA GLY A 69 -2.75 18.04 2.66
C GLY A 69 -3.58 17.18 3.63
N ILE A 70 -3.83 15.92 3.32
CA ILE A 70 -4.54 14.97 4.19
C ILE A 70 -3.60 14.55 5.33
N SER A 71 -4.11 14.56 6.57
CA SER A 71 -3.31 14.14 7.73
C SER A 71 -3.28 12.62 7.93
N HIS A 72 -2.27 12.14 8.65
CA HIS A 72 -2.15 10.73 9.01
C HIS A 72 -3.38 10.19 9.76
N ASP A 73 -3.96 10.98 10.67
CA ASP A 73 -5.17 10.58 11.40
C ASP A 73 -6.39 10.42 10.48
N GLN A 74 -6.49 11.25 9.44
CA GLN A 74 -7.56 11.14 8.44
C GLN A 74 -7.39 9.87 7.59
N ILE A 75 -6.16 9.52 7.23
CA ILE A 75 -5.85 8.26 6.52
C ILE A 75 -6.20 7.06 7.40
N ILE A 76 -5.79 7.05 8.68
CA ILE A 76 -6.11 5.97 9.62
C ILE A 76 -7.63 5.85 9.81
N THR A 77 -8.33 6.98 9.92
CA THR A 77 -9.79 6.98 10.05
C THR A 77 -10.45 6.38 8.81
N ALA A 78 -10.02 6.78 7.62
CA ALA A 78 -10.50 6.21 6.36
C ALA A 78 -10.24 4.69 6.30
N LEU A 79 -9.02 4.24 6.61
CA LEU A 79 -8.65 2.82 6.64
C LEU A 79 -9.46 2.00 7.67
N ASN A 80 -9.73 2.55 8.85
CA ASN A 80 -10.55 1.89 9.87
C ASN A 80 -12.02 1.78 9.47
N ASP A 81 -12.53 2.73 8.70
CA ASP A 81 -13.85 2.65 8.09
C ASP A 81 -13.89 1.72 6.86
N MET A 82 -12.75 1.54 6.16
CA MET A 82 -12.57 0.55 5.08
C MET A 82 -12.61 -0.89 5.57
N ASN A 83 -11.99 -1.21 6.71
CA ASN A 83 -12.06 -2.59 7.25
C ASN A 83 -13.50 -3.05 7.55
N LYS A 84 -14.46 -2.12 7.62
CA LYS A 84 -15.89 -2.40 7.78
C LYS A 84 -16.64 -2.60 6.45
N LYS A 85 -16.05 -2.20 5.32
CA LYS A 85 -16.59 -2.30 3.96
C LYS A 85 -15.61 -3.16 3.14
N GLN A 86 -15.86 -4.46 3.04
CA GLN A 86 -15.07 -5.37 2.20
C GLN A 86 -14.93 -4.80 0.78
N ASP A 87 -13.71 -4.43 0.33
CA ASP A 87 -13.27 -4.49 -1.08
C ASP A 87 -11.83 -3.98 -1.36
N ILE A 88 -10.88 -4.19 -0.44
CA ILE A 88 -9.46 -3.89 -0.73
C ILE A 88 -8.82 -4.97 -1.62
N LYS A 89 -9.31 -6.22 -1.55
CA LYS A 89 -8.70 -7.37 -2.24
C LYS A 89 -8.76 -7.27 -3.77
N GLU A 90 -9.86 -6.74 -4.32
CA GLU A 90 -10.03 -6.67 -5.78
C GLU A 90 -9.12 -5.62 -6.42
N MET A 91 -8.80 -4.54 -5.69
CA MET A 91 -8.00 -3.43 -6.23
C MET A 91 -6.51 -3.76 -6.41
N PHE A 92 -5.98 -4.67 -5.59
CA PHE A 92 -4.58 -5.10 -5.67
C PHE A 92 -4.37 -6.37 -6.50
N GLN A 93 -5.43 -6.98 -7.05
CA GLN A 93 -5.33 -8.20 -7.86
C GLN A 93 -4.89 -7.97 -9.31
N VAL A 94 -4.82 -6.72 -9.80
CA VAL A 94 -4.76 -6.47 -11.26
C VAL A 94 -3.35 -6.54 -11.89
N ASN A 95 -2.25 -6.67 -11.14
CA ASN A 95 -0.89 -6.59 -11.73
C ASN A 95 0.06 -7.78 -11.47
N ILE A 96 -0.46 -9.03 -11.45
CA ILE A 96 0.40 -10.23 -11.56
C ILE A 96 0.17 -11.02 -12.86
N CYS A 97 -0.89 -10.74 -13.62
CA CYS A 97 -1.21 -11.50 -14.85
C CYS A 97 -0.58 -10.98 -16.15
N ILE A 98 0.30 -9.97 -16.14
CA ILE A 98 0.91 -9.42 -17.38
C ILE A 98 2.35 -9.91 -17.63
N LEU A 99 2.83 -10.90 -16.88
CA LEU A 99 4.10 -11.57 -17.14
C LEU A 99 3.85 -13.08 -17.35
N GLN A 100 3.24 -13.41 -18.49
CA GLN A 100 3.35 -14.71 -19.16
C GLN A 100 3.99 -14.51 -20.53
#